data_AF-A0A7J2ZE38-F1
#
_entry.id   AF-A0A7J2ZE38-F1
#
_cell.length_a   1.000
_cell.length_b   1.000
_cell.length_c   1.000
_cell.angle_alpha   90.00
_cell.angle_beta   90.00
_cell.angle_gamma   90.00
#
_symmetry.space_group_name_H-M   'P 1'
#
loop_
_entity.id
_entity.type
_entity.pdbx_description
1 polymer ?
#
loop_
_entity_poly.entity_id
_entity_poly.type
_entity_poly.pdbx_seq_one_letter_code
_entity_poly.pdbx_strand_id
1 'polypeptide(L)'
;MKARLLFISLMLLGCCGVLSMESMCEQSLNQEVKDKCFSALAFQRSNSLLCSRIQNSTARDYCVMRVALLELNESECSNIQSNLQEQCRNVVIGAMQNNSIICMMIKDNETAEICRLRVS
;
A
#
# COMPACT_ATOMS: atom_id res chain seq x y z
N MET A 1 -20.27 33.56 33.33
CA MET A 1 -20.82 32.55 32.40
C MET A 1 -20.19 32.55 30.99
N LYS A 2 -19.08 33.26 30.72
CA LYS A 2 -18.43 33.24 29.39
C LYS A 2 -17.28 32.23 29.24
N ALA A 3 -16.70 31.74 30.34
CA ALA A 3 -15.59 30.79 30.30
C ALA A 3 -16.00 29.33 30.02
N ARG A 4 -17.26 28.94 30.33
CA ARG A 4 -17.76 27.58 30.06
C ARG A 4 -18.11 27.32 28.59
N LEU A 5 -18.43 28.38 27.82
CA LEU A 5 -18.77 28.24 26.39
C LEU A 5 -17.52 28.14 25.49
N LEU A 6 -16.39 28.75 25.87
CA LEU A 6 -15.13 28.65 25.11
C LEU A 6 -14.50 27.25 25.14
N PHE A 7 -14.69 26.50 26.23
CA PHE A 7 -14.20 25.11 26.32
C PHE A 7 -15.04 24.13 25.48
N ILE A 8 -16.34 24.40 25.29
CA ILE A 8 -17.21 23.52 24.49
C ILE A 8 -16.96 23.73 22.99
N SER A 9 -16.61 24.95 22.55
CA SER A 9 -16.22 25.20 21.15
C SER A 9 -14.87 24.61 20.74
N LEU A 10 -13.95 24.37 21.69
CA LEU A 10 -12.65 23.74 21.42
C LEU A 10 -12.73 22.20 21.30
N MET A 11 -13.76 21.58 21.87
CA MET A 11 -13.98 20.13 21.81
C MET A 11 -14.80 19.70 20.59
N LEU A 12 -15.64 20.57 20.02
CA LEU A 12 -16.48 20.25 18.85
C LEU A 12 -15.76 20.42 17.50
N LEU A 13 -14.55 20.97 17.49
CA LEU A 13 -13.58 20.86 16.37
C LEU A 13 -12.57 19.72 16.59
N GLY A 14 -12.71 18.98 17.71
CA GLY A 14 -11.75 18.04 18.22
C GLY A 14 -12.11 16.59 17.93
N CYS A 15 -11.88 16.14 16.69
CA CYS A 15 -11.61 14.71 16.43
C CYS A 15 -10.51 14.48 15.38
N CYS A 16 -9.81 15.53 14.93
CA CYS A 16 -8.74 15.42 13.92
C CYS A 16 -7.33 15.79 14.44
N GLY A 17 -7.17 16.04 15.75
CA GLY A 17 -6.09 16.88 16.25
C GLY A 17 -4.87 16.23 16.93
N VAL A 18 -4.76 14.91 17.16
CA VAL A 18 -3.62 14.41 17.98
C VAL A 18 -2.94 13.11 17.53
N LEU A 19 -3.58 12.24 16.73
CA LEU A 19 -2.89 11.04 16.18
C LEU A 19 -3.21 10.85 14.69
N SER A 20 -2.18 10.72 13.86
CA SER A 20 -2.31 10.26 12.47
C SER A 20 -2.31 8.73 12.45
N MET A 21 -2.92 8.11 11.43
CA MET A 21 -2.85 6.64 11.29
C MET A 21 -1.40 6.15 11.18
N GLU A 22 -0.51 6.96 10.60
CA GLU A 22 0.93 6.69 10.57
C GLU A 22 1.51 6.66 12.00
N SER A 23 1.15 7.62 12.86
CA SER A 23 1.63 7.63 14.25
C SER A 23 1.10 6.44 15.06
N MET A 24 -0.08 5.92 14.73
CA MET A 24 -0.60 4.66 15.29
C MET A 24 0.23 3.46 14.85
N CYS A 25 0.58 3.35 13.56
CA CYS A 25 1.47 2.29 13.08
C CYS A 25 2.85 2.36 13.74
N GLU A 26 3.41 3.57 13.90
CA GLU A 26 4.73 3.78 14.51
C GLU A 26 4.81 3.31 15.97
N GLN A 27 3.71 3.43 16.72
CA GLN A 27 3.64 3.04 18.13
C GLN A 27 3.53 1.53 18.37
N SER A 28 3.35 0.72 17.32
CA SER A 28 3.32 -0.73 17.47
C SER A 28 4.68 -1.28 17.91
N LEU A 29 4.70 -1.96 19.06
CA LEU A 29 5.89 -2.66 19.57
C LEU A 29 6.23 -3.93 18.77
N ASN A 30 5.23 -4.52 18.11
CA ASN A 30 5.44 -5.70 17.28
C ASN A 30 5.73 -5.25 15.83
N GLN A 31 6.89 -5.66 15.31
CA GLN A 31 7.34 -5.26 13.97
C GLN A 31 6.46 -5.82 12.85
N GLU A 32 5.94 -7.04 12.98
CA GLU A 32 5.04 -7.62 11.99
C GLU A 32 3.71 -6.86 11.94
N VAL A 33 3.18 -6.48 13.10
CA VAL A 33 1.97 -5.64 13.20
C VAL A 33 2.23 -4.26 12.59
N LYS A 34 3.39 -3.68 12.84
CA LYS A 34 3.81 -2.40 12.26
C LYS A 34 3.91 -2.45 10.74
N ASP A 35 4.56 -3.48 10.20
CA ASP A 35 4.71 -3.71 8.76
C ASP A 35 3.35 -3.90 8.08
N LYS A 36 2.45 -4.71 8.68
CA LYS A 36 1.08 -4.89 8.20
C LYS A 36 0.28 -3.59 8.22
N CYS A 37 0.44 -2.78 9.27
CA CYS A 37 -0.23 -1.48 9.40
C CYS A 37 0.18 -0.53 8.27
N PHE A 38 1.49 -0.39 8.01
CA PHE A 38 1.98 0.44 6.91
C PHE A 38 1.57 -0.10 5.54
N SER A 39 1.56 -1.42 5.34
CA SER A 39 1.08 -2.01 4.10
C SER A 39 -0.40 -1.70 3.84
N ALA A 40 -1.24 -1.81 4.87
CA ALA A 40 -2.66 -1.46 4.76
C ALA A 40 -2.86 0.04 4.48
N LEU A 41 -2.09 0.90 5.13
CA LEU A 41 -2.17 2.35 4.94
C LEU A 41 -1.70 2.78 3.54
N ALA A 42 -0.62 2.17 3.04
CA ALA A 42 -0.13 2.37 1.68
C ALA A 42 -1.20 2.03 0.65
N PHE A 43 -1.88 0.89 0.82
CA PHE A 43 -2.98 0.47 -0.04
C PHE A 43 -4.19 1.41 0.05
N GLN A 44 -4.63 1.75 1.27
CA GLN A 44 -5.79 2.62 1.48
C GLN A 44 -5.60 4.02 0.88
N ARG A 45 -4.36 4.51 0.87
CA ARG A 45 -4.01 5.84 0.38
C ARG A 45 -3.39 5.85 -1.02
N SER A 46 -3.29 4.69 -1.68
CA SER A 46 -2.56 4.53 -2.93
C SER A 46 -1.18 5.19 -2.92
N ASN A 47 -0.44 5.06 -1.81
CA ASN A 47 0.82 5.77 -1.59
C ASN A 47 1.95 4.78 -1.30
N SER A 48 2.75 4.49 -2.32
CA SER A 48 3.89 3.56 -2.26
C SER A 48 5.00 4.03 -1.33
N LEU A 49 5.11 5.34 -1.05
CA LEU A 49 6.11 5.88 -0.12
C LEU A 49 5.90 5.34 1.29
N LEU A 50 4.68 4.99 1.67
CA LEU A 50 4.39 4.36 2.96
C LEU A 50 4.98 2.95 3.07
N CYS A 51 5.16 2.24 1.96
CA CYS A 51 5.83 0.93 1.95
C CYS A 51 7.28 1.03 2.43
N SER A 52 7.95 2.19 2.27
CA SER A 52 9.33 2.38 2.76
C SER A 52 9.48 2.26 4.27
N ARG A 53 8.38 2.35 5.03
CA ARG A 53 8.34 2.18 6.48
C ARG A 53 8.32 0.71 6.93
N ILE A 54 8.12 -0.22 6.00
CA ILE A 54 8.09 -1.67 6.25
C ILE A 54 9.52 -2.19 6.34
N GLN A 55 9.86 -2.84 7.46
CA GLN A 55 11.21 -3.37 7.68
C GLN A 55 11.45 -4.69 6.96
N ASN A 56 10.45 -5.58 6.93
CA ASN A 56 10.57 -6.82 6.18
C ASN A 56 10.62 -6.52 4.66
N SER A 57 11.75 -6.81 4.03
CA SER A 57 12.00 -6.48 2.61
C SER A 57 10.99 -7.15 1.68
N THR A 58 10.64 -8.41 1.92
CA THR A 58 9.63 -9.13 1.14
C THR A 58 8.27 -8.47 1.27
N ALA A 59 7.83 -8.14 2.50
CA ALA A 59 6.55 -7.45 2.73
C ALA A 59 6.53 -6.05 2.11
N ARG A 60 7.66 -5.34 2.13
CA ARG A 60 7.82 -4.04 1.48
C ARG A 60 7.65 -4.14 -0.02
N ASP A 61 8.33 -5.09 -0.65
CA ASP A 61 8.27 -5.28 -2.10
C ASP A 61 6.85 -5.66 -2.56
N TYR A 62 6.16 -6.53 -1.80
CA TYR A 62 4.74 -6.83 -2.03
C TYR A 62 3.83 -5.62 -1.82
N CYS A 63 4.10 -4.78 -0.82
CA CYS A 63 3.37 -3.53 -0.61
C CYS A 63 3.47 -2.62 -1.84
N VAL A 64 4.69 -2.42 -2.36
CA VAL A 64 4.92 -1.61 -3.57
C VAL A 64 4.18 -2.21 -4.77
N MET A 65 4.31 -3.53 -5.00
CA MET A 65 3.62 -4.21 -6.10
C MET A 65 2.11 -4.03 -6.04
N ARG A 66 1.50 -4.12 -4.84
CA ARG A 66 0.07 -3.94 -4.65
C ARG A 66 -0.39 -2.51 -4.96
N VAL A 67 0.39 -1.50 -4.57
CA VAL A 67 0.08 -0.10 -4.89
C VAL A 67 0.27 0.16 -6.39
N ALA A 68 1.34 -0.36 -6.99
CA ALA A 68 1.58 -0.26 -8.44
C ALA A 68 0.42 -0.83 -9.25
N LEU A 69 -0.10 -1.99 -8.84
CA LEU A 69 -1.26 -2.61 -9.47
C LEU A 69 -2.57 -1.85 -9.25
N LEU A 70 -2.76 -1.28 -8.05
CA LEU A 70 -3.94 -0.47 -7.74
C LEU A 70 -4.02 0.77 -8.62
N GLU A 71 -2.88 1.44 -8.82
CA GLU A 71 -2.77 2.67 -9.62
C GLU A 71 -2.51 2.40 -11.10
N LEU A 72 -2.33 1.14 -11.50
CA LEU A 72 -1.87 0.73 -12.83
C LEU A 72 -0.62 1.52 -13.29
N ASN A 73 0.32 1.74 -12.36
CA ASN A 73 1.51 2.53 -12.59
C ASN A 73 2.76 1.63 -12.57
N GLU A 74 3.23 1.25 -13.77
CA GLU A 74 4.39 0.37 -13.95
C GLU A 74 5.69 0.98 -13.40
N SER A 75 5.80 2.31 -13.37
CA SER A 75 7.01 2.98 -12.85
C SER A 75 7.24 2.74 -11.36
N GLU A 76 6.18 2.48 -10.58
CA GLU A 76 6.29 2.14 -9.15
C GLU A 76 7.04 0.82 -8.94
N CYS A 77 6.96 -0.12 -9.90
CA CYS A 77 7.69 -1.38 -9.81
C CYS A 77 9.21 -1.18 -9.76
N SER A 78 9.75 -0.04 -10.23
CA SER A 78 11.18 0.27 -10.14
C SER A 78 11.70 0.35 -8.69
N ASN A 79 10.81 0.62 -7.73
CA ASN A 79 11.14 0.71 -6.30
C ASN A 79 11.29 -0.67 -5.63
N ILE A 80 10.97 -1.77 -6.32
CA ILE A 80 11.16 -3.15 -5.84
C ILE A 80 12.61 -3.57 -6.06
N GLN A 81 13.26 -4.07 -5.01
CA GLN A 81 14.68 -4.46 -5.05
C GLN A 81 14.90 -5.95 -5.32
N SER A 82 13.91 -6.79 -5.04
CA SER A 82 14.00 -8.23 -5.30
C SER A 82 13.70 -8.59 -6.75
N ASN A 83 13.79 -9.89 -7.05
CA ASN A 83 13.33 -10.48 -8.31
C ASN A 83 11.80 -10.33 -8.54
N LEU A 84 11.04 -9.83 -7.56
CA LEU A 84 9.63 -9.48 -7.73
C LEU A 84 9.44 -8.28 -8.69
N GLN A 85 10.49 -7.50 -8.95
CA GLN A 85 10.43 -6.31 -9.80
C GLN A 85 9.88 -6.60 -11.20
N GLU A 86 10.37 -7.66 -11.84
CA GLU A 86 9.91 -8.08 -13.17
C GLU A 86 8.46 -8.58 -13.15
N GLN A 87 8.09 -9.32 -12.09
CA GLN A 87 6.73 -9.83 -11.94
C GLN A 87 5.74 -8.68 -11.76
N CYS A 88 6.08 -7.68 -10.93
CA CYS A 88 5.28 -6.46 -10.78
C CYS A 88 5.00 -5.81 -12.14
N ARG A 89 6.05 -5.59 -12.96
CA ARG A 89 5.88 -4.99 -14.29
C ARG A 89 4.93 -5.80 -15.17
N ASN A 90 5.12 -7.12 -15.23
CA ASN A 90 4.30 -7.98 -16.07
C ASN A 90 2.82 -7.98 -15.64
N VAL A 91 2.55 -8.03 -14.33
CA VAL A 91 1.17 -7.96 -13.81
C VAL A 91 0.52 -6.62 -14.16
N VAL A 92 1.23 -5.51 -13.94
CA VAL A 92 0.71 -4.15 -14.20
C VAL A 92 0.45 -3.95 -15.69
N ILE A 93 1.40 -4.30 -16.57
CA ILE A 93 1.23 -4.19 -18.02
C ILE A 93 0.09 -5.09 -18.51
N GLY A 94 0.01 -6.34 -18.00
CA GLY A 94 -1.08 -7.26 -18.30
C GLY A 94 -2.44 -6.63 -18.01
N ALA A 95 -2.60 -6.06 -16.80
CA ALA A 95 -3.81 -5.35 -16.39
C ALA A 95 -4.10 -4.10 -17.24
N MET A 96 -3.10 -3.25 -17.49
CA MET A 96 -3.25 -2.03 -18.32
C MET A 96 -3.70 -2.32 -19.75
N GLN A 97 -3.18 -3.39 -20.35
CA GLN A 97 -3.46 -3.77 -21.74
C GLN A 97 -4.64 -4.72 -21.86
N ASN A 98 -5.22 -5.16 -20.75
CA ASN A 98 -6.20 -6.24 -20.70
C ASN A 98 -5.73 -7.50 -21.46
N ASN A 99 -4.45 -7.85 -21.30
CA ASN A 99 -3.77 -8.87 -22.10
C ASN A 99 -3.39 -10.10 -21.26
N SER A 100 -4.23 -11.14 -21.33
CA SER A 100 -4.02 -12.38 -20.57
C SER A 100 -2.78 -13.19 -21.00
N ILE A 101 -2.25 -12.97 -22.21
CA ILE A 101 -1.03 -13.64 -22.68
C ILE A 101 0.16 -13.23 -21.81
N ILE A 102 0.21 -11.97 -21.37
CA ILE A 102 1.27 -11.48 -20.47
C ILE A 102 1.21 -12.23 -19.13
N CYS A 103 0.01 -12.50 -18.61
CA CYS A 103 -0.16 -13.27 -17.38
C CYS A 103 0.36 -14.71 -17.50
N MET A 104 0.41 -15.29 -18.70
CA MET A 104 0.98 -16.63 -18.93
C MET A 104 2.51 -16.65 -18.89
N MET A 105 3.17 -15.50 -19.02
CA MET A 105 4.64 -15.38 -18.97
C MET A 105 5.17 -15.25 -17.54
N ILE A 106 4.29 -15.03 -16.56
CA ILE A 106 4.65 -14.93 -15.14
C ILE A 106 4.94 -16.33 -14.60
N LYS A 107 6.15 -16.55 -14.08
CA LYS A 107 6.60 -17.85 -13.53
C LYS A 107 5.91 -18.21 -12.21
N ASP A 108 5.65 -17.21 -11.37
CA ASP A 108 4.98 -17.41 -10.09
C ASP A 108 3.48 -17.62 -10.30
N ASN A 109 2.96 -18.76 -9.85
CA ASN A 109 1.59 -19.16 -10.15
C ASN A 109 0.55 -18.29 -9.43
N GLU A 110 0.84 -17.86 -8.19
CA GLU A 110 -0.03 -16.97 -7.43
C GLU A 110 -0.14 -15.60 -8.11
N THR A 111 1.00 -15.05 -8.51
CA THR A 111 1.08 -13.76 -9.22
C THR A 111 0.45 -13.83 -10.61
N ALA A 112 0.61 -14.96 -11.32
CA ALA A 112 -0.05 -15.20 -12.60
C ALA A 112 -1.58 -15.22 -12.45
N GLU A 113 -2.10 -15.81 -11.38
CA GLU A 113 -3.53 -15.84 -11.11
C GLU A 113 -4.07 -14.44 -10.75
N ILE A 114 -3.35 -13.68 -9.92
CA ILE A 114 -3.69 -12.29 -9.62
C ILE A 114 -3.77 -11.46 -10.92
N CYS A 115 -2.83 -11.66 -11.84
CA CYS A 115 -2.86 -11.01 -13.15
C CYS A 115 -4.13 -11.39 -13.94
N ARG A 116 -4.48 -12.68 -14.01
CA ARG A 116 -5.68 -13.17 -14.71
C ARG A 116 -6.97 -12.56 -14.18
N LEU A 117 -7.08 -12.39 -12.86
CA LEU A 117 -8.23 -11.76 -12.21
C LEU A 117 -8.37 -10.26 -12.53
N ARG A 118 -7.33 -9.63 -13.09
CA ARG A 118 -7.31 -8.20 -13.42
C ARG A 118 -7.49 -7.91 -14.91
N VAL A 119 -7.49 -8.93 -15.75
CA VAL A 119 -7.66 -8.83 -17.21
C VAL A 119 -9.00 -9.41 -17.70
N SER A 120 -9.92 -9.67 -16.76
CA SER A 120 -11.24 -10.29 -17.00
C SER A 120 -12.36 -9.27 -17.01
#